data_AF-A0A538RYA2-F1
#
_entry.id   AF-A0A538RYA2-F1
#
_cell.length_a   1.000
_cell.length_b   1.000
_cell.length_c   1.000
_cell.angle_alpha   90.00
_cell.angle_beta   90.00
_cell.angle_gamma   90.00
#
_symmetry.space_group_name_H-M   'P 1'
#
loop_
_entity.id
_entity.type
_entity.pdbx_description
1 polymer ?
#
loop_
_entity_poly.entity_id
_entity_poly.type
_entity_poly.pdbx_seq_one_letter_code
_entity_poly.pdbx_strand_id
1 'polypeptide(L)'
;MVINATKDAYQFSVGEAARSMDRARKVFALYQVPEKIKHAVFDSGHDYNQPMRETMYGWMTQWLKNEGDGKPIPEPKHEIEKPEDLRCFPDESRPKDFLFPPTFAAREAKNLVAKQAAIKPDHAEEWESTAVYLRDRLRKDIFGDFPALPQAPVQLGKTEVEGGVATTPRRQATGVHPPPPGRPG
;
A
#
# COMPACT_ATOMS: atom_id res chain seq x y z
N MET A 1 -2.34 -14.72 -1.00
CA MET A 1 -1.39 -15.59 -0.27
C MET A 1 0.01 -15.02 -0.41
N VAL A 2 0.87 -15.20 0.59
CA VAL A 2 2.31 -14.91 0.53
C VAL A 2 3.08 -16.23 0.70
N ILE A 3 4.09 -16.44 -0.13
CA ILE A 3 4.96 -17.62 -0.11
C ILE A 3 6.38 -17.16 0.25
N ASN A 4 7.05 -17.84 1.17
CA ASN A 4 8.47 -17.63 1.47
C ASN A 4 9.22 -18.97 1.43
N ALA A 5 10.51 -18.89 1.13
CA ALA A 5 11.45 -19.99 1.27
C ALA A 5 12.36 -19.76 2.47
N THR A 6 12.73 -20.83 3.19
CA THR A 6 13.54 -20.74 4.42
C THR A 6 14.99 -20.32 4.18
N LYS A 7 15.55 -20.63 3.00
CA LYS A 7 16.96 -20.38 2.63
C LYS A 7 17.09 -19.24 1.62
N ASP A 8 16.10 -18.35 1.57
CA ASP A 8 16.11 -17.16 0.73
C ASP A 8 17.03 -16.07 1.32
N ALA A 9 17.35 -15.07 0.51
CA ALA A 9 18.13 -13.91 0.92
C ALA A 9 17.42 -13.14 2.05
N TYR A 10 18.20 -12.39 2.83
CA TYR A 10 17.70 -11.65 4.01
C TYR A 10 16.53 -10.70 3.67
N GLN A 11 16.51 -10.12 2.47
CA GLN A 11 15.44 -9.26 1.96
C GLN A 11 14.08 -9.99 1.90
N PHE A 12 14.07 -11.31 1.84
CA PHE A 12 12.89 -12.17 1.72
C PHE A 12 12.66 -13.04 2.96
N SER A 13 13.15 -12.60 4.12
CA SER A 13 13.08 -13.40 5.36
C SER A 13 11.65 -13.79 5.74
N VAL A 14 11.50 -15.05 6.16
CA VAL A 14 10.23 -15.61 6.66
C VAL A 14 9.72 -14.81 7.87
N GLY A 15 10.62 -14.37 8.75
CA GLY A 15 10.29 -13.64 9.98
C GLY A 15 9.67 -12.25 9.70
N GLU A 16 10.28 -11.46 8.82
CA GLU A 16 9.72 -10.15 8.47
C GLU A 16 8.44 -10.26 7.63
N ALA A 17 8.34 -11.30 6.79
CA ALA A 17 7.10 -11.62 6.10
C ALA A 17 5.98 -11.98 7.09
N ALA A 18 6.25 -12.81 8.10
CA ALA A 18 5.26 -13.18 9.13
C ALA A 18 4.72 -11.95 9.87
N ARG A 19 5.60 -11.00 10.26
CA ARG A 19 5.18 -9.73 10.88
C ARG A 19 4.25 -8.91 9.98
N SER A 20 4.55 -8.87 8.69
CA SER A 20 3.71 -8.19 7.70
C SER A 20 2.35 -8.89 7.55
N MET A 21 2.35 -10.23 7.55
CA MET A 21 1.14 -11.04 7.50
C MET A 21 0.26 -10.86 8.74
N ASP A 22 0.83 -10.72 9.93
CA ASP A 22 0.06 -10.43 11.15
C ASP A 22 -0.65 -9.08 11.11
N ARG A 23 -0.01 -8.06 10.53
CA ARG A 23 -0.64 -6.76 10.31
C ARG A 23 -1.76 -6.86 9.28
N ALA A 24 -1.51 -7.55 8.18
CA ALA A 24 -2.49 -7.75 7.12
C ALA A 24 -3.71 -8.56 7.59
N ARG A 25 -3.53 -9.58 8.44
CA ARG A 25 -4.61 -10.38 9.04
C ARG A 25 -5.64 -9.51 9.77
N LYS A 26 -5.19 -8.47 10.49
CA LYS A 26 -6.09 -7.52 11.17
C LYS A 26 -6.98 -6.78 10.18
N VAL A 27 -6.42 -6.39 9.02
CA VAL A 27 -7.19 -5.74 7.95
C VAL A 27 -8.20 -6.71 7.36
N PHE A 28 -7.81 -7.94 7.04
CA PHE A 28 -8.74 -8.97 6.51
C PHE A 28 -9.88 -9.27 7.49
N ALA A 29 -9.61 -9.25 8.80
CA ALA A 29 -10.64 -9.40 9.83
C ALA A 29 -11.66 -8.24 9.84
N LEU A 30 -11.22 -7.00 9.59
CA LEU A 30 -12.14 -5.85 9.45
C LEU A 30 -13.10 -6.02 8.27
N TYR A 31 -12.65 -6.66 7.20
CA TYR A 31 -13.48 -7.02 6.04
C TYR A 31 -14.25 -8.33 6.22
N GLN A 32 -14.23 -8.93 7.42
CA GLN A 32 -14.94 -10.18 7.75
C GLN A 32 -14.52 -11.38 6.88
N VAL A 33 -13.27 -11.38 6.41
CA VAL A 33 -12.69 -12.47 5.58
C VAL A 33 -11.30 -12.93 6.09
N PRO A 34 -11.14 -13.18 7.41
CA PRO A 34 -9.84 -13.54 8.00
C PRO A 34 -9.20 -14.81 7.40
N GLU A 35 -9.99 -15.68 6.78
CA GLU A 35 -9.57 -16.92 6.13
C GLU A 35 -8.96 -16.72 4.74
N LYS A 36 -9.20 -15.57 4.08
CA LYS A 36 -8.71 -15.29 2.71
C LYS A 36 -7.24 -14.87 2.65
N ILE A 37 -6.53 -14.91 3.78
CA ILE A 37 -5.10 -14.60 3.87
C ILE A 37 -4.31 -15.82 4.34
N LYS A 38 -3.24 -16.16 3.62
CA LYS A 38 -2.40 -17.34 3.87
C LYS A 38 -0.93 -16.99 3.74
N HIS A 39 -0.12 -17.45 4.69
CA HIS A 39 1.34 -17.42 4.63
C HIS A 39 1.83 -18.85 4.54
N ALA A 40 2.50 -19.22 3.44
CA ALA A 40 3.04 -20.55 3.23
C ALA A 40 4.57 -20.48 3.19
N VAL A 41 5.22 -21.38 3.93
CA VAL A 41 6.69 -21.41 4.08
C VAL A 41 7.19 -22.77 3.64
N PHE A 42 8.21 -22.78 2.79
CA PHE A 42 8.78 -24.00 2.21
C PHE A 42 10.27 -24.10 2.51
N ASP A 43 10.76 -25.31 2.79
CA ASP A 43 12.20 -25.53 2.93
C ASP A 43 12.87 -25.56 1.55
N SER A 44 13.33 -24.40 1.08
CA SER A 44 13.91 -24.23 -0.26
C SER A 44 14.78 -22.97 -0.32
N GLY A 45 15.52 -22.80 -1.42
CA GLY A 45 16.16 -21.53 -1.79
C GLY A 45 15.18 -20.56 -2.45
N HIS A 46 15.71 -19.51 -3.09
CA HIS A 46 14.91 -18.55 -3.85
C HIS A 46 14.33 -19.18 -5.11
N ASP A 47 13.06 -19.58 -5.07
CA ASP A 47 12.43 -20.42 -6.09
C ASP A 47 10.92 -20.21 -6.20
N TYR A 48 10.33 -20.80 -7.22
CA TYR A 48 8.90 -21.03 -7.40
C TYR A 48 8.64 -22.48 -7.85
N ASN A 49 9.13 -23.43 -7.04
CA ASN A 49 9.08 -24.87 -7.32
C ASN A 49 7.67 -25.47 -7.24
N GLN A 50 7.57 -26.73 -7.65
CA GLN A 50 6.30 -27.46 -7.73
C GLN A 50 5.47 -27.39 -6.43
N PRO A 51 5.98 -27.70 -5.22
CA PRO A 51 5.18 -27.55 -3.99
C PRO A 51 4.60 -26.14 -3.77
N MET A 52 5.36 -25.09 -4.13
CA MET A 52 4.89 -23.70 -4.05
C MET A 52 3.77 -23.44 -5.07
N ARG A 53 3.93 -23.92 -6.31
CA ARG A 53 2.93 -23.79 -7.39
C ARG A 53 1.66 -24.55 -7.08
N GLU A 54 1.76 -25.81 -6.64
CA GLU A 54 0.61 -26.63 -6.26
C GLU A 54 -0.19 -26.00 -5.12
N THR A 55 0.51 -25.40 -4.15
CA THR A 55 -0.13 -24.62 -3.07
C THR A 55 -0.84 -23.37 -3.59
N MET A 56 -0.29 -22.70 -4.61
CA MET A 56 -0.93 -21.58 -5.28
C MET A 56 -2.17 -22.00 -6.07
N TYR A 57 -2.11 -23.12 -6.80
CA TYR A 57 -3.26 -23.67 -7.52
C TYR A 57 -4.43 -23.93 -6.57
N GLY A 58 -4.17 -24.55 -5.42
CA GLY A 58 -5.16 -24.76 -4.37
C GLY A 58 -5.79 -23.45 -3.89
N TRP A 59 -4.96 -22.50 -3.47
CA TRP A 59 -5.42 -21.22 -2.93
C TRP A 59 -6.24 -20.41 -3.95
N MET A 60 -5.80 -20.36 -5.21
CA MET A 60 -6.53 -19.66 -6.27
C MET A 60 -7.83 -20.37 -6.62
N THR A 61 -7.85 -21.70 -6.67
CA THR A 61 -9.08 -22.48 -6.95
C THR A 61 -10.14 -22.20 -5.88
N GLN A 62 -9.75 -22.17 -4.61
CA GLN A 62 -10.65 -21.82 -3.51
C GLN A 62 -11.22 -20.41 -3.65
N TRP A 63 -10.37 -19.39 -3.86
CA TRP A 63 -10.80 -18.00 -3.71
C TRP A 63 -11.20 -17.29 -5.00
N LEU A 64 -10.70 -17.74 -6.15
CA LEU A 64 -11.04 -17.17 -7.46
C LEU A 64 -12.16 -17.96 -8.15
N LYS A 65 -12.17 -19.30 -8.02
CA LYS A 65 -13.21 -20.15 -8.63
C LYS A 65 -14.33 -20.52 -7.66
N ASN A 66 -14.17 -20.29 -6.36
CA ASN A 66 -15.09 -20.77 -5.31
C ASN A 66 -15.24 -22.30 -5.32
N GLU A 67 -14.15 -23.02 -5.61
CA GLU A 67 -14.11 -24.49 -5.70
C GLU A 67 -13.01 -25.06 -4.79
N GLY A 68 -13.21 -26.28 -4.27
CA GLY A 68 -12.21 -26.96 -3.45
C GLY A 68 -12.00 -26.32 -2.06
N ASP A 69 -10.93 -26.72 -1.37
CA ASP A 69 -10.68 -26.42 0.04
C ASP A 69 -9.34 -25.68 0.29
N GLY A 70 -8.68 -25.23 -0.77
CA GLY A 70 -7.40 -24.50 -0.68
C GLY A 70 -6.17 -25.38 -0.44
N LYS A 71 -6.32 -26.71 -0.41
CA LYS A 71 -5.20 -27.65 -0.35
C LYS A 71 -4.41 -27.65 -1.65
N PRO A 72 -3.10 -28.01 -1.62
CA PRO A 72 -2.29 -28.11 -2.82
C PRO A 72 -2.95 -29.02 -3.87
N ILE A 73 -2.99 -28.55 -5.11
CA ILE A 73 -3.51 -29.32 -6.25
C ILE A 73 -2.31 -29.82 -7.04
N PRO A 74 -2.17 -31.14 -7.28
CA PRO A 74 -1.06 -31.70 -8.05
C PRO A 74 -0.92 -31.04 -9.41
N GLU A 75 0.31 -30.68 -9.76
CA GLU A 75 0.60 -30.08 -11.05
C GLU A 75 0.48 -31.14 -12.16
N PRO A 76 -0.34 -30.91 -13.20
CA PRO A 76 -0.40 -31.82 -14.32
C PRO A 76 0.93 -31.82 -15.07
N LYS A 77 1.24 -32.94 -15.73
CA LYS A 77 2.38 -33.01 -16.63
C LYS A 77 2.19 -31.98 -17.75
N HIS A 78 3.18 -31.11 -17.93
CA HIS A 78 3.21 -30.09 -18.98
C HIS A 78 4.46 -30.28 -19.83
N GLU A 79 4.37 -29.92 -21.10
CA GLU A 79 5.51 -29.80 -21.98
C GLU A 79 5.99 -28.35 -21.95
N ILE A 80 7.31 -28.15 -21.91
CA ILE A 80 7.88 -26.81 -21.93
C ILE A 80 7.83 -26.30 -23.38
N GLU A 81 7.00 -25.30 -23.61
CA GLU A 81 6.91 -24.55 -24.88
C GLU A 81 8.28 -24.00 -25.27
N LYS A 82 8.58 -23.97 -26.57
CA LYS A 82 9.83 -23.37 -27.03
C LYS A 82 9.72 -21.85 -26.87
N PRO A 83 10.82 -21.14 -26.51
CA PRO A 83 10.79 -19.69 -26.42
C PRO A 83 10.28 -19.00 -27.69
N GLU A 84 10.47 -19.61 -28.86
CA GLU A 84 9.98 -19.13 -30.16
C GLU A 84 8.45 -19.15 -30.26
N ASP A 85 7.80 -20.17 -29.71
CA ASP A 85 6.33 -20.35 -29.74
C ASP A 85 5.63 -19.32 -28.83
N LEU A 86 6.35 -18.78 -27.84
CA LEU A 86 5.85 -17.77 -26.90
C LEU A 86 6.02 -16.32 -27.41
N ARG A 87 6.67 -16.09 -28.54
CA ARG A 87 6.94 -14.73 -29.05
C ARG A 87 5.70 -14.13 -29.69
N CYS A 88 5.31 -12.92 -29.28
CA CYS A 88 4.28 -12.15 -29.99
C CYS A 88 4.73 -11.69 -31.38
N PHE A 89 6.04 -11.45 -31.55
CA PHE A 89 6.66 -11.03 -32.79
C PHE A 89 7.75 -12.04 -33.17
N PRO A 90 7.52 -12.92 -34.16
CA PRO A 90 8.57 -13.79 -34.67
C PRO A 90 9.65 -12.97 -35.38
N ASP A 91 10.91 -13.38 -35.25
CA ASP A 91 12.07 -12.80 -35.95
C ASP A 91 12.10 -11.25 -35.96
N GLU A 92 12.18 -10.64 -37.15
CA GLU A 92 12.23 -9.19 -37.34
C GLU A 92 10.83 -8.56 -37.59
N SER A 93 9.74 -9.24 -37.24
CA SER A 93 8.37 -8.73 -37.44
C SER A 93 7.96 -7.61 -36.47
N ARG A 94 8.82 -7.25 -35.52
CA ARG A 94 8.53 -6.20 -34.55
C ARG A 94 8.35 -4.84 -35.25
N PRO A 95 7.31 -4.06 -34.92
CA PRO A 95 7.12 -2.71 -35.46
C PRO A 95 8.34 -1.82 -35.24
N LYS A 96 8.65 -0.99 -36.24
CA LYS A 96 9.84 -0.10 -36.22
C LYS A 96 9.79 0.97 -35.12
N ASP A 97 8.60 1.34 -34.70
CA ASP A 97 8.32 2.32 -33.64
C ASP A 97 8.17 1.69 -32.25
N PHE A 98 8.36 0.37 -32.12
CA PHE A 98 8.30 -0.31 -30.84
C PHE A 98 9.36 0.23 -29.87
N LEU A 99 8.95 0.43 -28.62
CA LEU A 99 9.84 0.86 -27.55
C LEU A 99 10.05 -0.26 -26.54
N PHE A 100 11.30 -0.46 -26.15
CA PHE A 100 11.62 -1.27 -24.99
C PHE A 100 11.25 -0.52 -23.71
N PRO A 101 10.93 -1.22 -22.60
CA PRO A 101 10.63 -0.56 -21.34
C PRO A 101 11.67 0.50 -20.92
N PRO A 102 13.00 0.30 -21.08
CA PRO A 102 13.98 1.34 -20.78
C PRO A 102 13.93 2.55 -21.72
N THR A 103 13.69 2.36 -23.02
CA THR A 103 13.64 3.48 -23.98
C THR A 103 12.35 4.28 -23.83
N PHE A 104 11.23 3.60 -23.56
CA PHE A 104 9.98 4.24 -23.18
C PHE A 104 10.15 5.05 -21.89
N ALA A 105 10.67 4.43 -20.82
CA ALA A 105 10.90 5.11 -19.54
C ALA A 105 11.81 6.33 -19.70
N ALA A 106 12.90 6.22 -20.48
CA ALA A 106 13.80 7.33 -20.75
C ALA A 106 13.11 8.48 -21.52
N ARG A 107 12.28 8.15 -22.53
CA ARG A 107 11.50 9.14 -23.29
C ARG A 107 10.52 9.87 -22.37
N GLU A 108 9.72 9.13 -21.60
CA GLU A 108 8.75 9.74 -20.70
C GLU A 108 9.41 10.54 -19.58
N ALA A 109 10.52 10.05 -19.04
CA ALA A 109 11.31 10.80 -18.06
C ALA A 109 11.79 12.14 -18.63
N LYS A 110 12.33 12.16 -19.86
CA LYS A 110 12.71 13.42 -20.54
C LYS A 110 11.53 14.35 -20.73
N ASN A 111 10.37 13.82 -21.15
CA ASN A 111 9.16 14.61 -21.33
C ASN A 111 8.69 15.25 -20.02
N LEU A 112 8.68 14.49 -18.93
CA LEU A 112 8.29 14.99 -17.60
C LEU A 112 9.28 16.02 -17.06
N VAL A 113 10.58 15.76 -17.20
CA VAL A 113 11.63 16.69 -16.78
C VAL A 113 11.56 17.99 -17.59
N ALA A 114 11.34 17.93 -18.90
CA ALA A 114 11.20 19.12 -19.73
C ALA A 114 9.98 19.97 -19.34
N LYS A 115 8.82 19.32 -19.11
CA LYS A 115 7.61 20.00 -18.61
C LYS A 115 7.87 20.67 -17.25
N GLN A 116 8.54 19.97 -16.34
CA GLN A 116 8.82 20.50 -15.00
C GLN A 116 9.87 21.63 -15.04
N ALA A 117 10.88 21.52 -15.92
CA ALA A 117 11.90 22.55 -16.09
C ALA A 117 11.30 23.86 -16.61
N ALA A 118 10.27 23.80 -17.46
CA ALA A 118 9.58 24.97 -17.98
C ALA A 118 8.79 25.77 -16.93
N ILE A 119 8.42 25.14 -15.82
CA ILE A 119 7.66 25.75 -14.71
C ILE A 119 8.46 25.83 -13.41
N LYS A 120 9.79 25.66 -13.51
CA LYS A 120 10.66 25.66 -12.34
C LYS A 120 10.73 27.09 -11.78
N PRO A 121 10.40 27.32 -10.50
CA PRO A 121 10.56 28.63 -9.87
C PRO A 121 12.03 29.08 -9.91
N ASP A 122 12.27 30.33 -10.29
CA ASP A 122 13.63 30.88 -10.45
C ASP A 122 14.09 31.77 -9.28
N HIS A 123 13.19 32.09 -8.35
CA HIS A 123 13.46 32.81 -7.10
C HIS A 123 12.71 32.24 -5.89
N ALA A 124 13.09 32.63 -4.68
CA ALA A 124 12.66 31.99 -3.43
C ALA A 124 11.15 32.15 -3.17
N GLU A 125 10.60 33.31 -3.50
CA GLU A 125 9.20 33.67 -3.27
C GLU A 125 8.24 32.84 -4.15
N GLU A 126 8.62 32.56 -5.39
CA GLU A 126 7.89 31.62 -6.25
C GLU A 126 7.98 30.19 -5.73
N TRP A 127 9.12 29.77 -5.18
CA TRP A 127 9.25 28.46 -4.53
C TRP A 127 8.30 28.33 -3.33
N GLU A 128 8.25 29.35 -2.48
CA GLU A 128 7.38 29.37 -1.30
C GLU A 128 5.90 29.32 -1.68
N SER A 129 5.47 30.19 -2.60
CA SER A 129 4.09 30.22 -3.07
C SER A 129 3.68 28.92 -3.77
N THR A 130 4.55 28.36 -4.62
CA THR A 130 4.32 27.06 -5.27
C THR A 130 4.19 25.94 -4.25
N ALA A 131 5.04 25.92 -3.23
CA ALA A 131 4.99 24.89 -2.18
C ALA A 131 3.69 24.98 -1.35
N VAL A 132 3.22 26.20 -1.03
CA VAL A 132 1.93 26.41 -0.36
C VAL A 132 0.79 25.91 -1.24
N TYR A 133 0.78 26.30 -2.51
CA TYR A 133 -0.23 25.88 -3.48
C TYR A 133 -0.30 24.35 -3.63
N LEU A 134 0.85 23.68 -3.82
CA LEU A 134 0.91 22.23 -3.98
C LEU A 134 0.45 21.48 -2.73
N ARG A 135 0.82 21.95 -1.53
CA ARG A 135 0.35 21.36 -0.26
C ARG A 135 -1.15 21.51 -0.08
N ASP A 136 -1.71 22.67 -0.45
CA ASP A 136 -3.15 22.91 -0.37
C ASP A 136 -3.93 22.01 -1.34
N ARG A 137 -3.44 21.83 -2.57
CA ARG A 137 -3.99 20.90 -3.57
C ARG A 137 -3.95 19.45 -3.08
N LEU A 138 -2.82 19.00 -2.52
CA LEU A 138 -2.73 17.66 -1.94
C LEU A 138 -3.78 17.45 -0.85
N ARG A 139 -3.96 18.44 0.03
CA ARG A 139 -4.96 18.37 1.08
C ARG A 139 -6.38 18.32 0.51
N LYS A 140 -6.77 19.30 -0.31
CA LYS A 140 -8.16 19.50 -0.73
C LYS A 140 -8.60 18.52 -1.81
N ASP A 141 -7.75 18.26 -2.80
CA ASP A 141 -8.16 17.56 -4.01
C ASP A 141 -7.78 16.08 -3.99
N ILE A 142 -6.71 15.72 -3.27
CA ILE A 142 -6.18 14.34 -3.25
C ILE A 142 -6.55 13.60 -1.98
N PHE A 143 -6.33 14.20 -0.81
CA PHE A 143 -6.53 13.53 0.47
C PHE A 143 -7.89 13.79 1.14
N GLY A 144 -8.70 14.71 0.61
CA GLY A 144 -10.07 14.95 1.09
C GLY A 144 -10.16 15.82 2.37
N ASP A 145 -9.23 16.75 2.55
CA ASP A 145 -9.04 17.63 3.71
C ASP A 145 -8.81 16.89 5.04
N PHE A 146 -8.49 17.63 6.10
CA PHE A 146 -8.35 17.04 7.42
C PHE A 146 -9.71 16.58 7.97
N PRO A 147 -9.76 15.43 8.69
CA PRO A 147 -10.98 15.03 9.37
C PRO A 147 -11.40 16.14 10.33
N ALA A 148 -12.71 16.40 10.38
CA ALA A 148 -13.26 17.36 11.33
C ALA A 148 -12.83 16.97 12.74
N LEU A 149 -12.12 17.87 13.42
CA LEU A 149 -11.81 17.66 14.83
C LEU A 149 -13.15 17.57 15.59
N PRO A 150 -13.34 16.56 16.46
CA PRO A 150 -14.52 16.53 17.29
C PRO A 150 -14.56 17.85 18.06
N GLN A 151 -15.68 18.58 17.94
CA GLN A 151 -15.87 19.77 18.75
C GLN A 151 -15.81 19.30 20.20
N ALA A 152 -14.77 19.71 20.93
CA ALA A 152 -14.72 19.49 22.35
C ALA A 152 -16.00 20.13 22.92
N PRO A 153 -16.85 19.38 23.66
CA PRO A 153 -18.03 19.94 24.30
C PRO A 153 -17.54 20.90 25.38
N VAL A 154 -17.40 22.15 24.98
CA VAL A 154 -16.94 23.24 25.80
C VAL A 154 -18.17 24.04 26.15
N GLN A 155 -18.53 24.02 27.42
CA GLN A 155 -19.53 24.95 27.93
C GLN A 155 -18.79 26.17 28.44
N LEU A 156 -19.07 27.31 27.79
CA LEU A 156 -18.67 28.61 28.31
C LEU A 156 -19.63 28.97 29.44
N GLY A 157 -19.07 29.36 30.59
CA GLY A 157 -19.82 29.93 31.69
C GLY A 157 -20.25 31.37 31.41
N LYS A 158 -20.85 32.02 32.40
CA LYS A 158 -21.21 33.45 32.29
C LYS A 158 -19.96 34.31 32.25
N THR A 159 -19.93 35.29 31.34
CA THR A 159 -18.88 36.30 31.28
C THR A 159 -19.08 37.30 32.39
N GLU A 160 -18.04 37.51 33.20
CA GLU A 160 -18.01 38.53 34.24
C GLU A 160 -17.02 39.62 33.82
N VAL A 161 -17.38 40.88 34.07
CA VAL A 161 -16.55 42.03 33.73
C VAL A 161 -16.22 42.78 35.02
N GLU A 162 -14.94 42.79 35.38
CA GLU A 162 -14.44 43.50 36.55
C GLU A 162 -13.19 44.30 36.14
N GLY A 163 -13.10 45.56 36.58
CA GLY A 163 -11.96 46.44 36.26
C GLY A 163 -11.72 46.69 34.76
N GLY A 164 -12.73 46.51 33.91
CA GLY A 164 -12.59 46.64 32.44
C GLY A 164 -12.08 45.39 31.73
N VAL A 165 -11.88 44.28 32.44
CA VAL A 165 -11.49 42.99 31.87
C VAL A 165 -12.67 42.03 31.91
N ALA A 166 -13.05 41.50 30.74
CA ALA A 166 -14.09 40.48 30.61
C ALA A 166 -13.46 39.08 30.69
N THR A 167 -13.91 38.27 31.65
CA THR A 167 -13.43 36.88 31.84
C THR A 167 -14.59 35.92 31.68
N THR A 168 -14.41 34.86 30.86
CA THR A 168 -15.41 33.81 30.66
C THR A 168 -14.81 32.45 31.04
N PRO A 169 -15.27 31.79 32.12
CA PRO A 169 -14.74 30.51 32.52
C PRO A 169 -15.14 29.42 31.51
N ARG A 170 -14.17 28.59 31.12
CA ARG A 170 -14.37 27.47 30.18
C ARG A 170 -14.40 26.15 30.96
N ARG A 171 -15.51 25.40 30.91
CA ARG A 171 -15.55 24.01 31.37
C ARG A 171 -15.47 23.05 30.19
N GLN A 172 -14.46 22.19 30.18
CA GLN A 172 -14.41 21.03 29.30
C GLN A 172 -15.14 19.88 29.99
N ALA A 173 -16.10 19.24 29.31
CA ALA A 173 -16.59 17.97 29.82
C ALA A 173 -15.44 16.96 29.75
N THR A 174 -15.03 16.42 30.88
CA THR A 174 -14.02 15.34 30.94
C THR A 174 -14.63 14.09 30.30
N GLY A 175 -14.37 13.90 29.00
CA GLY A 175 -14.57 12.60 28.38
C GLY A 175 -13.68 11.59 29.09
N VAL A 176 -14.27 10.53 29.63
CA VAL A 176 -13.54 9.40 30.20
C VAL A 176 -12.66 8.83 29.10
N HIS A 177 -11.37 9.10 29.16
CA HIS A 177 -10.38 8.44 28.32
C HIS A 177 -10.29 6.99 28.84
N PRO A 178 -10.60 5.95 28.04
CA PRO A 178 -10.23 4.60 28.44
C PRO A 178 -8.69 4.55 28.56
N PRO A 179 -8.15 3.92 29.62
CA PRO A 179 -6.72 3.81 29.78
C PRO A 179 -6.11 3.04 28.59
N PRO A 180 -4.87 3.37 28.18
CA PRO A 180 -4.21 2.66 27.10
C PRO A 180 -4.07 1.17 27.45
N PRO A 181 -4.22 0.25 26.48
CA PRO A 181 -4.00 -1.17 26.74
C PRO A 181 -2.57 -1.38 27.24
N GLY A 182 -2.44 -1.96 28.44
CA GLY A 182 -1.17 -2.23 29.08
C GLY A 182 -0.26 -3.05 28.16
N ARG A 183 1.03 -2.72 28.15
CA ARG A 183 2.04 -3.57 27.49
C ARG A 183 2.04 -4.94 28.17
N PRO A 184 1.97 -6.06 27.42
CA PRO A 184 2.29 -7.36 27.99
C PRO A 184 3.77 -7.37 28.40
N GLY A 185 4.02 -7.83 29.62
CA GLY A 185 5.36 -8.12 30.14
C GLY A 185 5.92 -9.45 29.63
#